data_AF-A0A359AWN0-F1
#
_entry.id   AF-A0A359AWN0-F1
#
_cell.length_a   1.000
_cell.length_b   1.000
_cell.length_c   1.000
_cell.angle_alpha   90.00
_cell.angle_beta   90.00
_cell.angle_gamma   90.00
#
_symmetry.space_group_name_H-M   'P 1'
#
loop_
_entity.id
_entity.type
_entity.pdbx_description
1 polymer ?
#
loop_
_entity_poly.entity_id
_entity_poly.type
_entity_poly.pdbx_seq_one_letter_code
_entity_poly.pdbx_strand_id
1 'polypeptide(L)'
;MKQQIQYIRLIAGIIAVGTIFSCTSSKKTSADALSPQQDIDSAQAVIVTDTFVLPDIPATLTHPDVRAAYLVMHYWDRFDFADRELVQRPEITEQA
;
A
#
# COMPACT_ATOMS: atom_id res chain seq x y z
N MET A 1 -2.81 48.99 -0.31
CA MET A 1 -3.22 48.08 0.79
C MET A 1 -4.52 47.31 0.49
N LYS A 2 -5.56 47.92 -0.08
CA LYS A 2 -6.84 47.24 -0.37
C LYS A 2 -6.75 46.11 -1.42
N GLN A 3 -5.88 46.25 -2.43
CA GLN A 3 -5.64 45.25 -3.48
C GLN A 3 -5.02 43.95 -2.95
N GLN A 4 -4.05 44.06 -2.03
CA GLN A 4 -3.40 42.92 -1.40
C GLN A 4 -4.38 42.11 -0.53
N ILE A 5 -5.28 42.80 0.17
CA ILE A 5 -6.34 42.17 0.98
C ILE A 5 -7.35 41.43 0.11
N GLN A 6 -7.70 41.98 -1.06
CA GLN A 6 -8.58 41.30 -2.02
C GLN A 6 -7.93 40.04 -2.59
N TYR A 7 -6.63 40.10 -2.93
CA TYR A 7 -5.89 38.96 -3.46
C TYR A 7 -5.75 37.81 -2.44
N ILE A 8 -5.46 38.14 -1.18
CA ILE A 8 -5.39 37.16 -0.08
C ILE A 8 -6.75 36.45 0.11
N ARG A 9 -7.86 37.20 0.05
CA ARG A 9 -9.22 36.62 0.14
C ARG A 9 -9.56 35.72 -1.05
N LEU A 10 -9.11 36.08 -2.24
CA LEU A 10 -9.34 35.31 -3.46
C LEU A 10 -8.56 33.98 -3.42
N ILE A 11 -7.27 34.03 -3.02
CA ILE A 11 -6.44 32.82 -2.85
C ILE A 11 -6.99 31.91 -1.74
N ALA A 12 -7.34 32.46 -0.58
CA ALA A 12 -7.90 31.67 0.53
C ALA A 12 -9.23 30.98 0.13
N GLY A 13 -10.06 31.65 -0.68
CA GLY A 13 -11.28 31.06 -1.23
C GLY A 13 -11.03 29.89 -2.18
N ILE A 14 -10.02 29.98 -3.05
CA ILE A 14 -9.67 28.90 -3.99
C ILE A 14 -9.12 27.67 -3.24
N ILE A 15 -8.29 27.87 -2.21
CA ILE A 15 -7.76 26.77 -1.39
C ILE A 15 -8.89 26.05 -0.63
N ALA A 16 -9.87 26.79 -0.11
CA ALA A 16 -11.01 26.20 0.60
C ALA A 16 -11.96 25.38 -0.29
N VAL A 17 -12.02 25.69 -1.60
CA VAL A 17 -12.84 24.94 -2.59
C VAL A 17 -12.12 23.68 -3.09
N GLY A 18 -10.80 23.59 -2.97
CA GLY A 18 -10.00 22.47 -3.48
C GLY A 18 -10.03 21.18 -2.67
N THR A 19 -10.63 21.15 -1.48
CA THR A 19 -10.55 20.00 -0.55
C THR A 19 -11.64 18.94 -0.75
N ILE A 20 -12.52 19.09 -1.75
CA ILE A 20 -13.66 18.17 -1.98
C ILE A 20 -13.37 17.02 -2.95
N PHE A 21 -12.12 16.85 -3.43
CA PHE A 21 -11.72 15.70 -4.27
C PHE A 21 -11.17 14.49 -3.50
N SER A 22 -11.37 14.44 -2.18
CA SER A 22 -11.05 13.22 -1.40
C SER A 22 -12.13 12.17 -1.62
N CYS A 23 -11.93 11.34 -2.64
CA CYS A 23 -12.73 10.15 -2.88
C CYS A 23 -12.62 9.18 -1.69
N THR A 24 -13.70 9.06 -0.92
CA THR A 24 -13.93 7.98 0.04
C THR A 24 -13.96 6.64 -0.70
N SER A 25 -12.86 5.87 -0.62
CA SER A 25 -12.86 4.45 -0.97
C SER A 25 -13.27 3.64 0.27
N SER A 26 -14.56 3.32 0.39
CA SER A 26 -15.04 2.36 1.37
C SER A 26 -14.77 0.93 0.87
N LYS A 27 -13.56 0.40 1.12
CA LYS A 27 -13.34 -1.05 1.00
C LYS A 27 -13.68 -1.71 2.33
N LYS A 28 -14.69 -2.56 2.27
CA LYS A 28 -15.44 -3.20 3.35
C LYS A 28 -14.56 -4.31 3.93
N THR A 29 -14.17 -4.19 5.19
CA THR A 29 -13.46 -5.21 5.96
C THR A 29 -14.47 -6.20 6.51
N SER A 30 -14.50 -7.42 5.96
CA SER A 30 -15.10 -8.56 6.65
C SER A 30 -14.14 -8.98 7.75
N ALA A 31 -14.49 -8.64 8.98
CA ALA A 31 -13.92 -9.26 10.16
C ALA A 31 -14.46 -10.68 10.24
N ASP A 32 -13.58 -11.67 10.11
CA ASP A 32 -13.80 -12.98 10.70
C ASP A 32 -12.65 -13.24 11.66
N ALA A 33 -13.01 -13.36 12.93
CA ALA A 33 -12.11 -13.69 14.01
C ALA A 33 -12.20 -15.20 14.25
N LEU A 34 -11.07 -15.92 14.24
CA LEU A 34 -10.83 -17.00 15.20
C LEU A 34 -9.35 -17.42 15.27
N SER A 35 -8.81 -17.22 16.48
CA SER A 35 -7.77 -17.96 17.20
C SER A 35 -6.29 -17.97 16.72
N PRO A 36 -5.33 -17.71 17.64
CA PRO A 36 -3.90 -17.86 17.40
C PRO A 36 -3.44 -19.30 17.62
N GLN A 37 -2.71 -19.85 16.66
CA GLN A 37 -1.81 -20.99 16.89
C GLN A 37 -0.43 -20.58 16.37
N GLN A 38 0.49 -20.36 17.31
CA GLN A 38 1.91 -20.26 17.02
C GLN A 38 2.40 -21.67 16.69
N ASP A 39 2.89 -21.86 15.48
CA ASP A 39 3.89 -22.88 15.19
C ASP A 39 5.02 -22.23 14.41
N ILE A 40 6.22 -22.34 14.96
CA ILE A 40 7.49 -21.96 14.35
C ILE A 40 7.75 -23.02 13.30
N ASP A 41 7.30 -22.81 12.07
CA ASP A 41 7.75 -23.57 10.93
C ASP A 41 7.88 -22.64 9.73
N SER A 42 9.01 -22.74 9.03
CA SER A 42 9.48 -21.79 8.03
C SER A 42 8.35 -21.33 7.10
N ALA A 43 8.19 -20.00 7.01
CA ALA A 43 7.32 -19.34 6.05
C ALA A 43 7.70 -19.74 4.62
N GLN A 44 7.19 -20.89 4.17
CA GLN A 44 7.16 -21.21 2.76
C GLN A 44 6.18 -20.22 2.16
N ALA A 45 6.73 -19.24 1.45
CA ALA A 45 5.97 -18.25 0.73
C ALA A 45 4.96 -18.98 -0.17
N VAL A 46 3.69 -18.93 0.20
CA VAL A 46 2.61 -19.32 -0.70
C VAL A 46 2.65 -18.31 -1.84
N ILE A 47 3.15 -18.75 -3.00
CA ILE A 47 3.13 -17.99 -4.25
C ILE A 47 1.68 -17.96 -4.69
N VAL A 48 1.04 -16.79 -4.57
CA VAL A 48 -0.32 -16.59 -5.09
C VAL A 48 -0.18 -16.17 -6.54
N THR A 49 -0.50 -17.07 -7.47
CA THR A 49 -0.30 -16.84 -8.90
C THR A 49 -1.13 -15.67 -9.43
N ASP A 50 -2.24 -15.33 -8.76
CA ASP A 50 -3.22 -14.37 -9.29
C ASP A 50 -3.10 -12.93 -8.79
N THR A 51 -2.16 -12.61 -7.90
CA THR A 51 -2.00 -11.26 -7.37
C THR A 51 -0.59 -11.07 -6.82
N PHE A 52 -0.02 -9.87 -7.01
CA PHE A 52 1.23 -9.50 -6.35
C PHE A 52 1.03 -9.36 -4.84
N VAL A 53 1.85 -10.05 -4.03
CA VAL A 53 1.71 -10.05 -2.57
C VAL A 53 2.95 -9.48 -1.90
N LEU A 54 2.76 -8.41 -1.12
CA LEU A 54 3.83 -7.79 -0.35
C LEU A 54 4.35 -8.71 0.76
N PRO A 55 5.61 -8.52 1.20
CA PRO A 55 6.14 -9.24 2.35
C PRO A 55 5.46 -8.79 3.65
N ASP A 56 5.20 -9.75 4.54
CA ASP A 56 4.75 -9.45 5.89
C ASP A 56 5.88 -8.80 6.68
N ILE A 57 5.67 -7.55 7.11
CA ILE A 57 6.66 -6.81 7.90
C ILE A 57 6.52 -7.23 9.38
N PRO A 58 7.57 -7.76 10.02
CA PRO A 58 7.50 -8.18 11.42
C PRO A 58 7.01 -7.07 12.35
N ALA A 59 6.10 -7.42 13.27
CA ALA A 59 5.55 -6.48 14.25
C ALA A 59 6.60 -5.93 15.22
N THR A 60 7.74 -6.62 15.36
CA THR A 60 8.90 -6.18 16.14
C THR A 60 9.60 -4.96 15.54
N LEU A 61 9.46 -4.72 14.22
CA LEU A 61 9.97 -3.53 13.56
C LEU A 61 8.96 -2.39 13.72
N THR A 62 9.21 -1.52 14.70
CA THR A 62 8.30 -0.41 15.04
C THR A 62 8.68 0.92 14.39
N HIS A 63 9.97 1.12 14.09
CA HIS A 63 10.46 2.35 13.49
C HIS A 63 10.19 2.40 11.97
N PRO A 64 9.64 3.52 11.44
CA PRO A 64 9.16 3.59 10.06
C PRO A 64 10.28 3.46 9.02
N ASP A 65 11.47 3.98 9.30
CA ASP A 65 12.67 3.85 8.47
C ASP A 65 13.12 2.39 8.35
N VAL A 66 13.13 1.65 9.47
CA VAL A 66 13.51 0.23 9.48
C VAL A 66 12.45 -0.61 8.76
N ARG A 67 11.16 -0.30 8.93
CA ARG A 67 10.07 -0.96 8.21
C ARG A 67 10.14 -0.71 6.71
N ALA A 68 10.46 0.52 6.29
CA ALA A 68 10.64 0.86 4.89
C ALA A 68 11.85 0.12 4.29
N ALA A 69 12.98 0.06 5.00
CA ALA A 69 14.15 -0.68 4.57
C ALA A 69 13.84 -2.18 4.40
N TYR A 70 13.11 -2.77 5.35
CA TYR A 70 12.66 -4.17 5.25
C TYR A 70 11.79 -4.39 4.01
N LEU A 71 10.77 -3.55 3.80
CA LEU A 71 9.86 -3.69 2.66
C LEU A 71 10.61 -3.64 1.32
N VAL A 72 11.56 -2.72 1.15
CA VAL A 72 12.36 -2.61 -0.08
C VAL A 72 13.27 -3.81 -0.27
N MET A 73 13.88 -4.33 0.80
CA MET A 73 14.79 -5.47 0.73
C MET A 73 14.07 -6.77 0.35
N HIS A 74 12.83 -6.95 0.84
CA HIS A 74 12.05 -8.18 0.71
C HIS A 74 10.94 -8.09 -0.35
N TYR A 75 10.94 -7.02 -1.15
CA TYR A 75 9.84 -6.68 -2.05
C TYR A 75 9.52 -7.81 -3.05
N TRP A 76 10.55 -8.46 -3.57
CA TRP A 76 10.45 -9.45 -4.64
C TRP A 76 10.56 -10.90 -4.14
N ASP A 77 10.67 -11.15 -2.83
CA ASP A 77 10.93 -12.48 -2.27
C ASP A 77 9.87 -13.52 -2.64
N ARG A 78 8.65 -13.06 -2.94
CA ARG A 78 7.49 -13.89 -3.27
C ARG A 78 7.13 -13.86 -4.75
N PHE A 79 7.95 -13.20 -5.58
CA PHE A 79 7.71 -13.07 -7.01
C PHE A 79 8.50 -14.12 -7.78
N ASP A 80 7.82 -14.97 -8.53
CA ASP A 80 8.47 -15.98 -9.36
C ASP A 80 8.79 -15.40 -10.75
N PHE A 81 10.03 -14.97 -10.95
CA PHE A 81 10.51 -14.49 -12.26
C PHE A 81 10.59 -15.58 -13.33
N ALA A 82 10.52 -16.87 -12.96
CA ALA A 82 10.51 -17.97 -13.91
C ALA A 82 9.10 -18.30 -14.43
N ASP A 83 8.06 -17.77 -13.78
CA ASP A 83 6.68 -17.94 -14.21
C ASP A 83 6.41 -17.18 -15.51
N ARG A 84 6.23 -17.94 -16.59
CA ARG A 84 5.96 -17.40 -17.92
C ARG A 84 4.50 -17.00 -18.11
N GLU A 85 3.58 -17.46 -17.27
CA GLU A 85 2.18 -17.04 -17.34
C GLU A 85 2.04 -15.55 -17.07
N LEU A 86 2.94 -14.96 -16.26
CA LEU A 86 2.99 -13.52 -15.97
C LEU A 86 3.20 -12.64 -17.22
N VAL A 87 3.73 -13.19 -18.31
CA VAL A 87 3.84 -12.46 -19.60
C VAL A 87 2.45 -12.11 -20.16
N GLN A 88 1.45 -12.95 -19.90
CA GLN A 88 0.06 -12.74 -20.35
C GLN A 88 -0.76 -11.96 -19.33
N ARG A 89 -0.14 -11.53 -18.22
CA ARG A 89 -0.82 -10.93 -17.06
C ARG A 89 -0.13 -9.63 -16.62
N PRO A 90 0.01 -8.64 -17.53
CA PRO A 90 0.69 -7.39 -17.22
C PRO A 90 0.04 -6.64 -16.06
N GLU A 91 -1.27 -6.83 -15.82
CA GLU A 91 -1.97 -6.23 -14.69
C GLU A 91 -1.42 -6.63 -13.32
N ILE A 92 -0.74 -7.78 -13.20
CA ILE A 92 -0.08 -8.20 -11.97
C ILE A 92 1.30 -7.56 -11.86
N THR A 93 2.07 -7.57 -12.94
CA THR A 93 3.46 -7.11 -12.94
C THR A 93 3.60 -5.59 -12.99
N GLU A 94 2.64 -4.87 -13.57
CA GLU A 94 2.57 -3.40 -13.60
C GLU A 94 1.99 -2.79 -12.33
N GLN A 95 1.25 -3.57 -11.52
CA GLN A 95 0.74 -3.14 -10.21
C GLN A 95 1.70 -3.46 -9.06
N ALA A 96 2.73 -4.26 -9.35
CA ALA A 96 3.84 -4.48 -8.45
C ALA A 96 4.75 -3.24 -8.38
#